data_AF-A0A940UWM1-F1
#
_entry.id   AF-A0A940UWM1-F1
#
_cell.length_a   1.000
_cell.length_b   1.000
_cell.length_c   1.000
_cell.angle_alpha   90.00
_cell.angle_beta   90.00
_cell.angle_gamma   90.00
#
_symmetry.space_group_name_H-M   'P 1'
#
loop_
_entity.id
_entity.type
_entity.pdbx_description
1 polymer ?
#
loop_
_entity_poly.entity_id
_entity_poly.type
_entity_poly.pdbx_seq_one_letter_code
_entity_poly.pdbx_strand_id
1 'polypeptide(L)' 'ETKGPLAALTGPIVRGDDKTILSHLAAMSDMPLHKEIYLALSKMAFQMVKERGTLDSGQTDAVRSILDNS' A
#
# COMPACT_ATOMS: atom_id res chain seq x y z
N GLU A 1 -2.58 -6.68 -25.74
CA GLU A 1 -2.58 -5.88 -24.49
C GLU A 1 -2.94 -6.78 -23.31
N THR A 2 -2.14 -6.78 -22.23
CA THR A 2 -2.45 -7.49 -20.99
C THR A 2 -3.21 -6.57 -20.04
N LYS A 3 -4.53 -6.46 -20.22
CA LYS A 3 -5.43 -5.68 -19.32
C LYS A 3 -5.96 -6.58 -18.19
N GLY A 4 -5.08 -6.98 -17.26
CA GLY A 4 -5.47 -7.68 -16.03
C GLY A 4 -5.54 -6.72 -14.83
N PRO A 5 -6.27 -7.05 -13.74
CA PRO A 5 -6.32 -6.25 -12.50
C PRO A 5 -4.93 -5.90 -11.97
N LEU A 6 -4.01 -6.83 -12.16
CA LEU A 6 -2.59 -6.74 -11.88
C LEU A 6 -1.86 -5.65 -12.69
N ALA A 7 -2.22 -5.42 -13.96
CA ALA A 7 -1.67 -4.34 -14.79
C ALA A 7 -2.35 -2.98 -14.53
N ALA A 8 -3.58 -2.99 -14.01
CA ALA A 8 -4.31 -1.80 -13.60
C ALA A 8 -3.98 -1.34 -12.17
N LEU A 9 -3.22 -2.15 -11.40
CA LEU A 9 -2.87 -1.85 -10.03
C LEU A 9 -2.01 -0.57 -9.98
N THR A 10 -2.59 0.48 -9.41
CA THR A 10 -1.97 1.79 -9.19
C THR A 10 -2.17 2.20 -7.74
N GLY A 11 -1.68 3.39 -7.37
CA GLY A 11 -1.88 3.95 -6.02
C GLY A 11 -0.59 4.02 -5.20
N PRO A 12 -0.68 4.54 -3.97
CA PRO A 12 0.49 4.90 -3.19
C PRO A 12 1.32 3.68 -2.73
N ILE A 13 0.68 2.53 -2.51
CA ILE A 13 1.38 1.26 -2.20
C ILE A 13 2.26 0.82 -3.36
N VAL A 14 1.74 0.88 -4.60
CA VAL A 14 2.45 0.48 -5.82
C VAL A 14 3.63 1.40 -6.12
N ARG A 15 3.50 2.69 -5.78
CA ARG A 15 4.56 3.69 -6.00
C ARG A 15 5.57 3.79 -4.86
N GLY A 16 5.34 3.09 -3.73
CA GLY A 16 6.18 3.22 -2.54
C GLY A 16 6.07 4.60 -1.89
N ASP A 17 4.92 5.26 -2.03
CA ASP A 17 4.67 6.62 -1.56
C ASP A 17 4.23 6.61 -0.09
N ASP A 18 5.22 6.49 0.79
CA ASP A 18 5.08 6.44 2.25
C ASP A 18 4.32 7.64 2.83
N LYS A 19 4.62 8.85 2.34
CA LYS A 19 3.97 10.10 2.76
C LYS A 19 2.46 10.08 2.50
N THR A 20 2.05 9.63 1.32
CA THR A 20 0.61 9.52 1.01
C THR A 20 -0.08 8.46 1.86
N ILE A 21 0.57 7.31 2.11
CA ILE A 21 0.02 6.26 2.97
C ILE A 21 -0.21 6.79 4.39
N LEU A 22 0.78 7.47 4.97
CA LEU A 22 0.68 8.07 6.30
C LEU A 22 -0.43 9.14 6.35
N SER A 23 -0.54 9.98 5.32
CA SER A 23 -1.60 10.99 5.25
C SER A 23 -3.00 10.37 5.19
N HIS A 24 -3.16 9.27 4.45
CA HIS A 24 -4.43 8.53 4.40
C HIS A 24 -4.79 7.94 5.77
N LEU A 25 -3.84 7.31 6.45
CA LEU A 25 -4.04 6.73 7.78
C LEU A 25 -4.41 7.80 8.82
N ALA A 26 -3.75 8.97 8.76
CA ALA A 26 -4.06 10.10 9.63
C ALA A 26 -5.49 10.61 9.39
N ALA A 27 -5.92 10.70 8.12
CA ALA A 27 -7.29 11.12 7.78
C ALA A 27 -8.38 10.13 8.23
N MET A 28 -8.01 8.88 8.57
CA MET A 28 -8.92 7.84 9.05
C MET A 28 -8.81 7.60 10.56
N SER A 29 -8.19 8.51 11.33
CA SER A 29 -7.91 8.30 12.75
C SER A 29 -9.16 8.02 13.61
N ASP A 30 -10.31 8.57 13.22
CA ASP A 30 -11.62 8.43 13.87
C ASP A 30 -12.57 7.49 13.10
N MET A 31 -12.07 6.79 12.09
CA MET A 31 -12.84 5.91 11.20
C MET A 31 -12.31 4.47 11.25
N PRO A 32 -12.49 3.75 12.37
CA PRO A 32 -11.80 2.47 12.63
C PRO A 32 -12.06 1.41 11.55
N LEU A 33 -13.30 1.26 11.08
CA LEU A 33 -13.64 0.32 10.02
C LEU A 33 -13.00 0.69 8.67
N HIS A 34 -12.92 1.98 8.34
CA HIS A 34 -12.28 2.44 7.10
C HIS A 34 -10.78 2.19 7.14
N LYS A 35 -10.15 2.48 8.28
CA LYS A 35 -8.73 2.22 8.51
C LYS A 35 -8.43 0.72 8.38
N GLU A 36 -9.25 -0.14 8.98
CA GLU A 36 -9.10 -1.60 8.87
C GLU A 36 -9.17 -2.08 7.41
N ILE A 37 -10.20 -1.66 6.68
CA ILE A 37 -10.37 -2.02 5.26
C ILE A 37 -9.20 -1.51 4.42
N TYR A 38 -8.78 -0.25 4.64
CA TYR A 38 -7.65 0.34 3.94
C TYR A 38 -6.37 -0.45 4.17
N LEU A 39 -6.08 -0.84 5.42
CA LEU A 39 -4.90 -1.63 5.77
C LEU A 39 -4.95 -3.03 5.15
N ALA A 40 -6.10 -3.71 5.18
CA ALA A 40 -6.27 -5.03 4.58
C ALA A 40 -6.02 -5.02 3.07
N LEU A 41 -6.62 -4.06 2.36
CA LEU A 41 -6.42 -3.89 0.91
C LEU A 41 -4.99 -3.47 0.58
N SER A 42 -4.38 -2.61 1.41
CA SER A 42 -2.99 -2.17 1.23
C SER A 42 -2.00 -3.31 1.40
N LYS A 43 -2.22 -4.21 2.37
CA LYS A 43 -1.40 -5.42 2.57
C LYS A 43 -1.48 -6.35 1.36
N MET A 44 -2.68 -6.55 0.80
CA MET A 44 -2.84 -7.33 -0.42
C MET A 44 -2.10 -6.69 -1.60
N ALA A 45 -2.27 -5.37 -1.82
CA ALA A 45 -1.57 -4.65 -2.87
C ALA A 45 -0.04 -4.73 -2.70
N PHE A 46 0.47 -4.65 -1.47
CA PHE A 46 1.89 -4.73 -1.18
C PHE A 46 2.48 -6.11 -1.48
N GLN A 47 1.74 -7.20 -1.20
CA GLN A 47 2.15 -8.55 -1.60
C GLN A 47 2.30 -8.67 -3.12
N MET A 48 1.32 -8.18 -3.88
CA MET A 48 1.34 -8.22 -5.35
C MET A 48 2.51 -7.42 -5.96
N VAL A 49 2.87 -6.30 -5.35
CA VAL A 49 3.98 -5.43 -5.80
C VAL A 49 5.34 -6.06 -5.47
N LYS A 50 5.47 -6.69 -4.30
CA LYS A 50 6.69 -7.41 -3.92
C LYS A 50 7.00 -8.57 -4.87
N GLU A 51 5.99 -9.35 -5.25
CA GLU A 51 6.16 -10.46 -6.21
C GLU A 51 6.65 -9.98 -7.58
N ARG A 52 6.34 -8.73 -7.95
CA ARG A 52 6.76 -8.11 -9.21
C ARG A 52 8.13 -7.45 -9.16
N GLY A 53 8.69 -7.23 -7.96
CA GLY A 53 9.94 -6.47 -7.79
C GLY A 53 9.84 -5.02 -8.28
N THR A 54 8.67 -4.37 -8.14
CA THR A 54 8.44 -3.03 -8.70
C THR A 54 8.94 -1.88 -7.82
N LEU A 55 9.24 -2.17 -6.56
CA LEU A 55 9.79 -1.23 -5.59
C LEU A 55 11.25 -1.52 -5.32
N ASP A 56 12.04 -0.49 -5.04
CA ASP A 56 13.37 -0.68 -4.48
C ASP A 56 13.30 -1.18 -3.02
N SER A 57 14.45 -1.58 -2.46
CA SER A 57 14.52 -2.10 -1.10
C SER A 57 14.09 -1.07 -0.05
N GLY A 58 14.46 0.21 -0.23
CA GLY A 58 14.11 1.27 0.71
C GLY A 58 12.60 1.56 0.74
N GLN A 59 11.98 1.64 -0.42
CA GLN A 59 10.53 1.77 -0.56
C GLN A 59 9.79 0.57 0.02
N THR A 60 10.30 -0.64 -0.24
CA THR A 60 9.72 -1.88 0.30
C THR A 60 9.74 -1.88 1.82
N ASP A 61 10.86 -1.51 2.43
CA ASP A 61 11.01 -1.50 3.89
C ASP A 61 10.18 -0.39 4.55
N ALA A 62 10.11 0.80 3.94
CA ALA A 62 9.28 1.89 4.42
C ALA A 62 7.79 1.54 4.43
N VAL A 63 7.26 1.03 3.30
CA VAL A 63 5.85 0.63 3.20
C VAL A 63 5.53 -0.51 4.17
N ARG A 64 6.41 -1.51 4.28
CA ARG A 64 6.25 -2.60 5.25
C ARG A 64 6.16 -2.08 6.68
N SER A 65 7.10 -1.23 7.08
CA SER A 65 7.15 -0.66 8.42
C SER A 65 5.85 0.09 8.76
N ILE A 66 5.29 0.83 7.81
CA ILE A 66 4.00 1.50 8.01
C ILE A 66 2.90 0.46 8.22
N LEU A 67 2.74 -0.52 7.32
CA LEU A 67 1.63 -1.47 7.37
C LEU A 67 1.66 -2.42 8.58
N ASP A 68 2.84 -2.68 9.14
CA ASP A 68 3.03 -3.55 10.31
C ASP A 68 2.84 -2.78 11.63
N ASN A 69 3.05 -1.46 11.64
CA ASN A 69 2.96 -0.61 12.84
C ASN A 69 1.70 0.30 12.89
N SER A 70 0.78 0.16 11.93
CA SER A 70 -0.43 1.01 11.79
C SER A 70 -1.67 0.44 12.47
#